data_AF-X1FSR1-F1
#
_entry.id   AF-X1FSR1-F1
#
_cell.length_a   1.000
_cell.length_b   1.000
_cell.length_c   1.000
_cell.angle_alpha   90.00
_cell.angle_beta   90.00
_cell.angle_gamma   90.00
#
_symmetry.space_group_name_H-M   'P 1'
#
loop_
_entity.id
_entity.type
_entity.pdbx_description
1 polymer ?
#
loop_
_entity_poly.entity_id
_entity_poly.type
_entity_poly.pdbx_seq_one_letter_code
_entity_poly.pdbx_strand_id
1 'polypeptide(L)'
;MEERLAVKLTIPEVDAMIANIEASGGDAEELKKLRAEISNSKWLAKQVKPLGEEEYLEEKRAQSQVEHGTDLECMICHNKVDTLVSGACEGCWREWMLGTKTRG
;
A
#
# COMPACT_ATOMS: atom_id res chain seq x y z
N MET A 1 -1.65 21.29 4.69
CA MET A 1 -1.93 20.34 3.61
C MET A 1 -3.16 19.58 4.03
N GLU A 2 -4.33 19.94 3.51
CA GLU A 2 -5.54 19.15 3.72
C GLU A 2 -5.38 17.85 2.92
N GLU A 3 -5.26 16.73 3.63
CA GLU A 3 -5.41 15.40 3.04
C GLU A 3 -6.79 15.34 2.38
N ARG A 4 -6.82 15.48 1.06
CA ARG A 4 -8.03 15.23 0.28
C ARG A 4 -8.38 13.76 0.49
N LEU A 5 -9.45 13.50 1.23
CA LEU A 5 -10.05 12.17 1.37
C LEU A 5 -10.37 11.64 -0.04
N ALA A 6 -9.47 10.81 -0.57
CA ALA A 6 -9.66 10.19 -1.87
C ALA A 6 -10.74 9.12 -1.73
N VAL A 7 -11.94 9.41 -2.24
CA VAL A 7 -13.02 8.43 -2.34
C VAL A 7 -12.64 7.43 -3.43
N LYS A 8 -12.52 6.15 -3.05
CA LYS A 8 -12.28 5.07 -4.00
C LYS A 8 -13.61 4.72 -4.68
N LEU A 9 -13.72 5.03 -5.96
CA LEU A 9 -14.86 4.67 -6.80
C LEU A 9 -14.46 3.56 -7.77
N THR A 10 -15.38 2.62 -7.98
CA THR A 10 -15.29 1.62 -9.04
C THR A 10 -15.70 2.22 -10.38
N ILE A 11 -15.26 1.61 -11.49
CA ILE A 11 -15.61 2.06 -12.85
C ILE A 11 -17.14 2.14 -13.07
N PRO A 12 -17.96 1.16 -12.62
CA PRO A 12 -19.42 1.26 -12.72
C PRO A 12 -20.03 2.42 -11.93
N GLU A 13 -19.44 2.79 -10.78
CA GLU A 13 -19.91 3.93 -9.99
C GLU A 13 -19.62 5.26 -10.70
N VAL A 14 -18.45 5.37 -11.34
CA VAL A 14 -18.11 6.54 -12.17
C VAL A 14 -19.07 6.66 -13.36
N ASP A 15 -19.42 5.55 -14.01
CA ASP A 15 -20.39 5.53 -15.11
C ASP A 15 -21.79 5.97 -14.66
N ALA A 16 -22.24 5.50 -13.49
CA ALA A 16 -23.52 5.91 -12.91
C ALA A 16 -23.54 7.42 -12.56
N MET A 17 -22.43 7.97 -12.07
CA MET A 17 -22.31 9.40 -11.79
C MET A 17 -22.37 10.24 -13.07
N ILE A 18 -21.66 9.83 -14.14
CA ILE A 18 -21.73 10.49 -15.44
C ILE A 18 -23.18 10.53 -15.94
N ALA A 19 -23.86 9.37 -15.92
CA ALA A 19 -25.25 9.28 -16.38
C ALA A 19 -26.20 10.18 -15.57
N ASN A 20 -26.03 10.25 -14.24
CA ASN A 20 -26.84 11.10 -13.38
C ASN A 20 -26.62 12.60 -13.61
N ILE A 21 -25.37 13.02 -13.85
CA ILE A 21 -25.02 14.42 -14.15
C ILE A 21 -25.66 14.84 -15.48
N GLU A 22 -25.53 14.01 -16.52
CA GLU A 22 -26.10 14.30 -17.84
C GLU A 22 -27.62 14.26 -17.83
N ALA A 23 -28.23 13.32 -17.10
CA ALA A 23 -29.68 13.26 -16.92
C ALA A 23 -30.23 14.51 -16.19
N SER A 24 -29.41 15.15 -15.36
CA SER A 24 -29.73 16.41 -14.68
C SER A 24 -29.43 17.65 -15.54
N GLY A 25 -28.97 17.46 -16.78
CA GLY A 25 -28.60 18.54 -17.70
C GLY A 25 -27.22 19.16 -17.45
N GLY A 26 -26.37 18.52 -16.64
CA GLY A 26 -25.01 18.95 -16.35
C GLY A 26 -23.98 18.40 -17.34
N ASP A 27 -22.82 19.04 -17.38
CA ASP A 27 -21.66 18.61 -18.19
C ASP A 27 -20.78 17.64 -17.39
N ALA A 28 -20.60 16.43 -17.92
CA ALA A 28 -19.76 15.37 -17.33
C ALA A 28 -18.48 15.08 -18.15
N GLU A 29 -18.05 16.01 -19.02
CA GLU A 29 -16.94 15.81 -19.96
C GLU A 29 -15.62 15.46 -19.24
N GLU A 30 -15.32 16.12 -18.12
CA GLU A 30 -14.11 15.86 -17.34
C GLU A 30 -14.13 14.45 -16.70
N LEU A 31 -15.30 13.99 -16.23
CA LEU A 31 -15.46 12.63 -15.71
C LEU A 31 -15.32 11.58 -16.82
N LYS A 32 -15.80 11.88 -18.04
CA LYS A 32 -15.62 11.02 -19.22
C LYS A 32 -14.16 10.91 -19.64
N LYS A 33 -13.40 12.02 -19.60
CA LYS A 33 -11.95 12.01 -19.85
C LYS A 33 -11.22 11.15 -18.81
N LEU A 34 -11.54 11.33 -17.53
CA LEU A 34 -10.94 10.54 -16.45
C LEU A 34 -11.26 9.04 -16.59
N ARG A 35 -12.50 8.68 -16.93
CA ARG A 35 -12.90 7.30 -17.23
C ARG A 35 -12.08 6.71 -18.39
N ALA A 36 -11.87 7.49 -19.45
CA ALA A 36 -11.08 7.07 -20.60
C ALA A 36 -9.59 6.88 -20.25
N GLU A 37 -9.04 7.72 -19.37
CA GLU A 37 -7.68 7.57 -18.84
C GLU A 37 -7.53 6.33 -17.97
N ILE A 38 -8.48 6.04 -17.08
CA ILE A 38 -8.49 4.83 -16.24
C ILE A 38 -8.57 3.56 -17.11
N SER A 39 -9.38 3.61 -18.18
CA SER A 39 -9.53 2.50 -19.13
C SER A 39 -8.27 2.27 -19.99
N ASN A 40 -7.37 3.26 -20.06
CA ASN A 40 -6.09 3.12 -20.73
C ASN A 40 -5.09 2.46 -19.77
N SER A 41 -4.67 1.23 -20.07
CA SER A 41 -3.78 0.41 -19.22
C SER A 41 -2.48 1.11 -18.79
N LYS A 42 -2.08 2.19 -19.48
CA LYS A 42 -0.94 3.04 -19.10
C LYS A 42 -1.15 3.82 -17.80
N TRP A 43 -2.39 4.15 -17.42
CA TRP A 43 -2.70 4.80 -16.14
C TRP A 43 -2.61 3.80 -14.98
N LEU A 44 -3.15 2.59 -15.16
CA LEU A 44 -2.98 1.47 -14.22
C LEU A 44 -1.50 1.09 -14.03
N ALA A 45 -0.70 1.16 -15.09
CA ALA A 45 0.74 0.91 -15.02
C ALA A 45 1.55 2.01 -14.29
N LYS A 46 0.99 3.22 -14.13
CA LYS A 46 1.59 4.33 -13.36
C LYS A 46 1.25 4.27 -11.87
N GLN A 47 0.26 3.48 -11.48
CA GLN A 47 0.03 3.19 -10.07
C GLN A 47 1.17 2.29 -9.59
N VAL A 48 1.79 2.67 -8.46
CA VAL A 48 2.91 1.95 -7.85
C VAL A 48 2.53 0.47 -7.75
N LYS A 49 3.21 -0.38 -8.53
CA LYS A 49 3.00 -1.82 -8.43
C LYS A 49 3.29 -2.23 -6.98
N PRO A 50 2.49 -3.10 -6.37
CA PRO A 50 2.80 -3.61 -5.05
C PRO A 50 4.21 -4.22 -5.11
N LEU A 51 5.09 -3.75 -4.22
CA LEU A 51 6.48 -4.23 -4.12
C LEU A 51 6.50 -5.76 -4.02
N GLY A 52 7.56 -6.40 -4.51
CA GLY A 52 7.85 -7.80 -4.20
C GLY A 52 7.91 -8.03 -2.67
N GLU A 53 7.84 -9.29 -2.21
CA GLU A 53 7.99 -9.57 -0.77
C GLU A 53 9.37 -9.14 -0.27
N GLU A 54 10.43 -9.44 -1.02
CA GLU A 54 11.79 -9.06 -0.65
C GLU A 54 12.01 -7.54 -0.71
N GLU A 55 11.56 -6.88 -1.78
CA GLU A 55 11.67 -5.41 -1.90
C GLU A 55 10.91 -4.68 -0.78
N TYR A 56 9.74 -5.19 -0.40
CA TYR A 56 8.96 -4.65 0.72
C TYR A 56 9.70 -4.82 2.05
N LEU A 57 10.32 -5.99 2.28
CA LEU A 57 11.11 -6.24 3.47
C LEU A 57 12.38 -5.38 3.51
N GLU A 58 13.09 -5.20 2.40
CA GLU A 58 14.25 -4.29 2.34
C GLU A 58 13.87 -2.84 2.69
N GLU A 59 12.74 -2.35 2.15
CA GLU A 59 12.23 -1.01 2.46
C GLU A 59 11.91 -0.86 3.96
N LYS A 60 11.17 -1.83 4.52
CA LYS A 60 10.80 -1.80 5.95
C LYS A 60 12.01 -1.97 6.85
N ARG A 61 13.01 -2.75 6.42
CA ARG A 61 14.24 -2.93 7.16
C ARG A 61 15.04 -1.65 7.27
N ALA A 62 15.11 -0.86 6.18
CA ALA A 62 15.76 0.44 6.18
C ALA A 62 15.10 1.46 7.12
N GLN A 63 13.81 1.27 7.44
CA GLN A 63 13.04 2.12 8.36
C GLN A 63 13.00 1.58 9.79
N SER A 64 13.50 0.36 10.03
CA SER A 64 13.42 -0.31 11.31
C SER A 64 14.66 -0.03 12.15
N GLN A 65 14.48 0.07 13.47
CA GLN A 65 15.61 0.13 14.39
C GLN A 65 16.28 -1.24 14.44
N VAL A 66 17.59 -1.28 14.21
CA VAL A 66 18.41 -2.49 14.33
C VAL A 66 19.28 -2.36 15.58
N GLU A 67 19.15 -3.33 16.48
CA GLU A 67 19.91 -3.41 17.71
C GLU A 67 20.91 -4.56 17.61
N HIS A 68 22.16 -4.30 17.99
CA HIS A 68 23.22 -5.30 18.02
C HIS A 68 23.73 -5.46 19.45
N GLY A 69 23.94 -6.69 19.88
CA GLY A 69 24.41 -7.01 21.22
C GLY A 69 24.50 -8.51 21.41
N THR A 70 25.17 -8.97 22.45
CA THR A 70 25.19 -10.39 22.81
C THR A 70 23.98 -10.75 23.65
N ASP A 71 23.36 -11.90 23.37
CA ASP A 71 22.30 -12.49 24.18
C ASP A 71 21.00 -11.65 24.26
N LEU A 72 20.67 -10.93 23.17
CA LEU A 72 19.41 -10.18 23.07
C LEU A 72 18.22 -11.13 22.91
N GLU A 73 17.14 -10.88 23.63
CA GLU A 73 15.95 -11.75 23.60
C GLU A 73 14.87 -11.19 22.67
N CYS A 74 14.45 -11.99 21.70
CA CYS A 74 13.32 -11.65 20.82
C CYS A 74 12.02 -11.56 21.62
N MET A 75 11.30 -10.45 21.54
CA MET A 75 10.04 -10.25 22.26
C MET A 75 8.87 -11.15 21.82
N ILE A 76 9.00 -11.84 20.68
CA ILE A 76 7.94 -12.69 20.11
C ILE A 76 8.18 -14.16 20.44
N CYS A 77 9.37 -14.67 20.14
CA CYS A 77 9.71 -16.09 20.30
C CYS A 77 10.63 -16.38 21.49
N HIS A 78 11.08 -15.36 22.23
CA HIS A 78 11.97 -15.48 23.39
C HIS A 78 13.33 -16.15 23.11
N ASN A 79 13.68 -16.31 21.82
CA ASN A 79 14.99 -16.81 21.43
C ASN A 79 16.05 -15.73 21.62
N LYS A 80 17.22 -16.16 22.10
CA LYS A 80 18.42 -15.34 22.23
C LYS A 80 19.13 -15.24 20.88
N VAL A 81 19.40 -14.01 20.46
CA VAL A 81 20.02 -13.67 19.17
C VAL A 81 20.99 -12.50 19.35
N ASP A 82 21.92 -12.34 18.41
CA ASP A 82 22.90 -11.24 18.47
C ASP A 82 22.41 -9.94 17.84
N THR A 83 21.24 -9.98 17.20
CA THR A 83 20.66 -8.83 16.51
C THR A 83 19.14 -8.89 16.57
N LEU A 84 18.54 -7.75 16.94
CA LEU A 84 17.09 -7.54 16.90
C LEU A 84 16.75 -6.45 15.87
N VAL A 85 15.60 -6.62 15.23
CA VAL A 85 14.97 -5.62 14.38
C VAL A 85 13.66 -5.22 15.05
N SER A 86 13.60 -4.00 15.58
CA SER A 86 12.47 -3.48 16.36
C SER A 86 12.03 -4.43 17.48
N GLY A 87 12.99 -4.95 18.27
CA GLY A 87 12.73 -5.86 19.38
C GLY A 87 12.42 -7.32 19.01
N ALA A 88 12.41 -7.68 17.72
CA ALA A 88 12.17 -9.04 17.24
C ALA A 88 13.40 -9.61 16.53
N CYS A 89 13.56 -10.94 16.55
CA CYS A 89 14.54 -11.59 15.68
C CYS A 89 14.12 -11.46 14.21
N GLU A 90 15.07 -11.67 13.31
CA GLU A 90 14.87 -11.54 11.86
C GLU A 90 13.66 -12.33 11.33
N GLY A 91 13.48 -13.57 11.79
CA GLY A 91 12.38 -14.43 11.36
C GLY A 91 11.02 -13.85 11.76
N CYS A 92 10.83 -13.56 13.05
CA CYS A 92 9.57 -13.03 13.56
C CYS A 92 9.26 -11.63 13.01
N TRP A 93 10.29 -10.79 12.80
CA TRP A 93 10.13 -9.48 12.18
C TRP A 93 9.64 -9.61 10.72
N ARG A 94 10.24 -10.51 9.92
CA ARG A 94 9.81 -10.76 8.53
C ARG A 94 8.37 -11.24 8.46
N GLU A 95 7.99 -12.21 9.29
CA GLU A 95 6.62 -12.74 9.35
C GLU A 95 5.61 -11.64 9.72
N TRP A 96 5.94 -10.82 10.71
CA TRP A 96 5.10 -9.69 11.11
C TRP A 96 4.94 -8.66 9.99
N MET A 97 6.05 -8.23 9.37
CA MET A 97 6.02 -7.26 8.27
C MET A 97 5.23 -7.78 7.07
N LEU A 98 5.44 -9.04 6.66
CA LEU A 98 4.69 -9.66 5.57
C LEU A 98 3.19 -9.77 5.90
N GLY A 99 2.83 -9.98 7.17
CA GLY A 99 1.44 -9.93 7.64
C GLY A 99 0.78 -8.56 7.48
N THR A 100 1.56 -7.47 7.55
CA THR A 100 1.08 -6.08 7.34
C THR A 100 1.09 -5.63 5.88
N LYS A 101 1.70 -6.40 4.98
CA LYS A 101 1.74 -6.08 3.55
C LYS A 101 0.33 -6.23 2.96
N THR A 102 -0.21 -5.12 2.45
CA THR A 102 -1.49 -5.13 1.74
C THR A 102 -1.37 -6.04 0.51
N ARG A 103 -2.18 -7.10 0.46
CA ARG A 103 -2.31 -7.95 -0.73
C ARG A 103 -3.01 -7.12 -1.81
N GLY A 104 -2.23 -6.64 -2.78
CA GLY A 104 -2.73 -5.96 -3.97
C GLY A 104 -3.47 -6.90 -4.91
#